data_AF-A0A450W5A4-F1
#
_entry.id   AF-A0A450W5A4-F1
#
_cell.length_a   1.000
_cell.length_b   1.000
_cell.length_c   1.000
_cell.angle_alpha   90.00
_cell.angle_beta   90.00
_cell.angle_gamma   90.00
#
_symmetry.space_group_name_H-M   'P 1'
#
loop_
_entity.id
_entity.type
_entity.pdbx_description
1 polymer ?
#
loop_
_entity_poly.entity_id
_entity_poly.type
_entity_poly.pdbx_seq_one_letter_code
_entity_poly.pdbx_strand_id
1 'polypeptide(L)'
;MRPGFDRERLMEEVESLVRSLLPIGPAERMTYLDAFRRYAGLDPLRAPLSTLRDHAIGLGATTQDARSFERDTCLDLMFGGIVQPALGQGAVFISHFPASQAAMARLAPHDPSVAERFELFVDGVELANGYHELTDSREQRRRFLADGETRKRMGLTETPLDERLLMALEHGLPDCAGVALGVDRLLMLLSGAADLDAVMAFPFSRV
;
A
#
# COMPACT_ATOMS: atom_id res chain seq x y z
N MET A 1 -14.58 6.06 5.89
CA MET A 1 -13.82 6.16 7.17
C MET A 1 -14.73 5.75 8.33
N ARG A 2 -14.15 5.15 9.36
CA ARG A 2 -14.82 4.69 10.58
C ARG A 2 -14.28 5.48 11.80
N PRO A 3 -15.02 6.46 12.33
CA PRO A 3 -14.63 7.18 13.53
C PRO A 3 -14.46 6.26 14.75
N GLY A 4 -13.38 6.45 15.51
CA GLY A 4 -13.04 5.66 16.70
C GLY A 4 -12.58 4.24 16.41
N PHE A 5 -12.31 3.89 15.16
CA PHE A 5 -11.64 2.64 14.81
C PHE A 5 -10.14 2.89 14.72
N ASP A 6 -9.37 1.94 15.25
CA ASP A 6 -7.97 1.79 14.91
C ASP A 6 -7.80 0.88 13.69
N ARG A 7 -6.55 0.71 13.27
CA ARG A 7 -6.17 -0.16 12.15
C ARG A 7 -6.65 -1.61 12.34
N GLU A 8 -6.46 -2.18 13.52
CA GLU A 8 -6.78 -3.60 13.79
C GLU A 8 -8.28 -3.86 13.68
N ARG A 9 -9.10 -2.99 14.30
CA ARG A 9 -10.56 -3.11 14.24
C ARG A 9 -11.08 -2.93 12.81
N LEU A 10 -10.46 -2.05 12.01
CA LEU A 10 -10.83 -1.91 10.60
C LEU A 10 -10.43 -3.15 9.79
N MET A 11 -9.25 -3.72 10.06
CA MET A 11 -8.77 -4.95 9.46
C MET A 11 -9.67 -6.16 9.77
N GLU A 12 -10.28 -6.22 10.96
CA GLU A 12 -11.31 -7.20 11.31
C GLU A 12 -12.61 -7.00 10.51
N GLU A 13 -13.08 -5.76 10.37
CA GLU A 13 -14.28 -5.43 9.59
C GLU A 13 -14.10 -5.79 8.11
N VAL A 14 -12.94 -5.47 7.53
CA VAL A 14 -12.59 -5.82 6.15
C VAL A 14 -12.53 -7.34 5.98
N GLU A 15 -11.89 -8.06 6.92
CA GLU A 15 -11.87 -9.53 6.87
C GLU A 15 -13.29 -10.11 6.91
N SER A 16 -14.14 -9.61 7.81
CA SER A 16 -15.53 -10.06 7.92
C SER A 16 -16.32 -9.83 6.62
N LEU A 17 -16.15 -8.68 5.97
CA LEU A 17 -16.80 -8.39 4.70
C LEU A 17 -16.33 -9.36 3.61
N VAL A 18 -15.01 -9.48 3.42
CA VAL A 18 -14.43 -10.29 2.34
C VAL A 18 -14.78 -11.77 2.52
N ARG A 19 -14.74 -12.30 3.75
CA ARG A 19 -15.12 -13.69 4.06
C ARG A 19 -16.61 -13.96 3.91
N SER A 20 -17.46 -12.93 3.97
CA SER A 20 -18.89 -13.09 3.68
C SER A 20 -19.19 -13.27 2.18
N LEU A 21 -18.23 -12.91 1.32
CA LEU A 21 -18.38 -12.88 -0.14
C LEU A 21 -17.54 -13.97 -0.81
N LEU A 22 -16.29 -14.16 -0.36
CA LEU A 22 -15.35 -15.13 -0.92
C LEU A 22 -15.22 -16.36 -0.02
N PRO A 23 -15.09 -17.58 -0.58
CA PRO A 23 -14.94 -18.82 0.17
C PRO A 23 -13.50 -19.00 0.69
N ILE A 24 -13.00 -18.03 1.45
CA ILE A 24 -11.64 -18.00 1.98
C ILE A 24 -11.61 -18.26 3.50
N GLY A 25 -10.50 -18.81 3.96
CA GLY A 25 -10.22 -18.98 5.39
C GLY A 25 -9.95 -17.66 6.11
N PRO A 26 -9.59 -17.71 7.41
CA PRO A 26 -9.08 -16.56 8.14
C PRO A 26 -7.84 -15.99 7.45
N ALA A 27 -7.72 -14.66 7.45
CA ALA A 27 -6.59 -14.01 6.79
C ALA A 27 -5.32 -14.12 7.63
N GLU A 28 -4.19 -14.49 7.01
CA GLU A 28 -2.87 -14.38 7.65
C GLU A 28 -2.55 -12.91 7.90
N ARG A 29 -1.89 -12.62 9.03
CA ARG A 29 -1.48 -11.27 9.41
C ARG A 29 0.04 -11.22 9.40
N MET A 30 0.62 -10.31 8.62
CA MET A 30 2.07 -10.15 8.53
C MET A 30 2.45 -8.67 8.53
N THR A 31 3.60 -8.33 9.11
CA THR A 31 4.16 -6.99 8.93
C THR A 31 4.94 -6.93 7.62
N TYR A 32 5.11 -5.75 7.06
CA TYR A 32 5.94 -5.51 5.89
C TYR A 32 7.38 -6.02 6.10
N LEU A 33 7.91 -5.79 7.31
CA LEU A 33 9.21 -6.31 7.73
C LEU A 33 9.27 -7.84 7.70
N ASP A 34 8.28 -8.52 8.29
CA ASP A 34 8.23 -9.98 8.33
C ASP A 34 8.09 -10.57 6.93
N ALA A 35 7.31 -9.92 6.06
CA ALA A 35 7.13 -10.33 4.66
C ALA A 35 8.46 -10.27 3.89
N PHE A 36 9.20 -9.16 4.00
CA PHE A 36 10.52 -9.05 3.38
C PHE A 36 11.54 -10.04 3.95
N ARG A 37 11.54 -10.26 5.27
CA ARG A 37 12.43 -11.24 5.88
C ARG A 37 12.13 -12.65 5.41
N ARG A 38 10.85 -13.00 5.31
CA ARG A 38 10.38 -14.33 4.91
C ARG A 38 10.62 -14.61 3.43
N TYR A 39 10.32 -13.67 2.55
CA TYR A 39 10.28 -13.91 1.10
C TYR A 39 11.46 -13.30 0.34
N ALA A 40 12.03 -12.19 0.81
CA ALA A 40 13.18 -11.53 0.19
C ALA A 40 14.50 -11.72 0.97
N GLY A 41 14.46 -12.30 2.17
CA GLY A 41 15.64 -12.62 2.97
C GLY A 41 16.38 -11.40 3.54
N LEU A 42 15.73 -10.23 3.62
CA LEU A 42 16.35 -9.00 4.13
C LEU A 42 15.41 -8.15 4.99
N ASP A 43 16.00 -7.19 5.70
CA ASP A 43 15.27 -6.16 6.44
C ASP A 43 15.09 -4.91 5.56
N PRO A 44 13.87 -4.57 5.13
CA PRO A 44 13.63 -3.49 4.17
C PRO A 44 13.92 -2.10 4.75
N LEU A 45 13.87 -1.95 6.08
CA LEU A 45 14.11 -0.68 6.76
C LEU A 45 15.60 -0.41 6.96
N ARG A 46 16.42 -1.47 7.01
CA ARG A 46 17.85 -1.38 7.35
C ARG A 46 18.80 -1.73 6.22
N ALA A 47 18.35 -2.49 5.22
CA ALA A 47 19.21 -2.95 4.13
C ALA A 47 19.86 -1.75 3.40
N PRO A 48 21.16 -1.82 3.08
CA PRO A 48 21.82 -0.79 2.29
C PRO A 48 21.11 -0.54 0.96
N LEU A 49 21.08 0.72 0.51
CA LEU A 49 20.45 1.06 -0.77
C LEU A 49 21.11 0.33 -1.96
N SER A 50 22.42 0.08 -1.90
CA SER A 50 23.12 -0.72 -2.90
C SER A 50 22.53 -2.13 -3.02
N THR A 51 22.28 -2.80 -1.89
CA THR A 51 21.67 -4.13 -1.87
C THR A 51 20.27 -4.11 -2.48
N LEU A 52 19.45 -3.10 -2.15
CA LEU A 52 18.11 -2.98 -2.74
C LEU A 52 18.16 -2.75 -4.25
N ARG A 53 19.13 -1.96 -4.74
CA ARG A 53 19.34 -1.72 -6.18
C ARG A 53 19.81 -2.99 -6.89
N ASP A 54 20.65 -3.79 -6.26
CA ASP A 54 21.07 -5.08 -6.81
C ASP A 54 19.87 -6.03 -6.99
N HIS A 55 18.95 -6.07 -6.02
CA HIS A 55 17.69 -6.79 -6.16
C HIS A 55 16.82 -6.23 -7.29
N ALA A 56 16.70 -4.90 -7.41
CA ALA A 56 15.94 -4.27 -8.49
C ALA A 56 16.50 -4.64 -9.88
N ILE A 57 17.83 -4.71 -10.03
CA ILE A 57 18.47 -5.20 -11.27
C ILE A 57 18.11 -6.66 -11.52
N GLY A 58 18.15 -7.51 -10.49
CA GLY A 58 17.72 -8.90 -10.59
C GLY A 58 16.26 -9.09 -11.02
N LEU A 59 15.41 -8.09 -10.78
CA LEU A 59 14.00 -8.04 -11.18
C LEU A 59 13.77 -7.42 -12.56
N GLY A 60 14.84 -7.11 -13.30
CA GLY A 60 14.77 -6.64 -14.68
C GLY A 60 15.01 -5.14 -14.89
N ALA A 61 15.31 -4.37 -13.84
CA ALA A 61 15.76 -2.99 -14.02
C ALA A 61 17.14 -2.93 -14.68
N THR A 62 17.37 -1.95 -15.55
CA THR A 62 18.73 -1.76 -16.09
C THR A 62 19.65 -1.22 -15.01
N THR A 63 20.95 -1.48 -15.13
CA THR A 63 21.95 -0.92 -14.20
C THR A 63 21.96 0.61 -14.21
N GLN A 64 21.58 1.23 -15.33
CA GLN A 64 21.48 2.67 -15.46
C GLN A 64 20.27 3.22 -14.70
N ASP A 65 19.11 2.57 -14.81
CA ASP A 65 17.90 2.97 -14.09
C ASP A 65 18.07 2.74 -12.59
N ALA A 66 18.61 1.60 -12.18
CA ALA A 66 18.79 1.27 -10.77
C ALA A 66 19.70 2.28 -10.03
N ARG A 67 20.61 2.98 -10.71
CA ARG A 67 21.43 4.04 -10.11
C ARG A 67 20.62 5.25 -9.66
N SER A 68 19.51 5.56 -10.32
CA SER A 68 18.63 6.67 -9.97
C SER A 68 17.53 6.26 -8.99
N PHE A 69 17.29 4.96 -8.78
CA PHE A 69 16.26 4.50 -7.86
C PHE A 69 16.55 4.91 -6.42
N GLU A 70 15.55 5.54 -5.82
CA GLU A 70 15.45 5.80 -4.39
C GLU A 70 15.04 4.51 -3.66
N ARG A 71 15.16 4.50 -2.32
CA ARG A 71 14.83 3.31 -1.51
C ARG A 71 13.43 2.77 -1.81
N ASP A 72 12.42 3.64 -1.78
CA ASP A 72 11.03 3.22 -1.92
C ASP A 72 10.76 2.62 -3.31
N THR A 73 11.38 3.17 -4.37
CA THR A 73 11.29 2.58 -5.72
C THR A 73 11.83 1.15 -5.75
N CYS A 74 12.97 0.90 -5.09
CA CYS A 74 13.48 -0.47 -5.00
C CYS A 74 12.57 -1.38 -4.16
N LEU A 75 12.04 -0.86 -3.04
CA LEU A 75 11.14 -1.60 -2.17
C LEU A 75 9.83 -1.96 -2.87
N ASP A 76 9.24 -1.05 -3.66
CA ASP A 76 8.03 -1.30 -4.44
C ASP A 76 8.26 -2.38 -5.51
N LEU A 77 9.39 -2.30 -6.24
CA LEU A 77 9.77 -3.34 -7.20
C LEU A 77 9.97 -4.70 -6.52
N MET A 78 10.67 -4.73 -5.39
CA MET A 78 10.89 -5.96 -4.64
C MET A 78 9.60 -6.52 -4.05
N PHE A 79 8.70 -5.67 -3.56
CA PHE A 79 7.42 -6.09 -3.03
C PHE A 79 6.58 -6.74 -4.15
N GLY A 80 6.41 -6.06 -5.28
CA GLY A 80 5.65 -6.59 -6.42
C GLY A 80 6.30 -7.78 -7.12
N GLY A 81 7.63 -7.85 -7.15
CA GLY A 81 8.38 -8.89 -7.85
C GLY A 81 8.75 -10.13 -7.02
N ILE A 82 8.78 -10.01 -5.68
CA ILE A 82 9.25 -11.09 -4.79
C ILE A 82 8.20 -11.41 -3.73
N VAL A 83 7.75 -10.40 -2.98
CA VAL A 83 6.88 -10.62 -1.81
C VAL A 83 5.47 -10.98 -2.25
N GLN A 84 4.81 -10.13 -3.05
CA GLN A 84 3.43 -10.31 -3.48
C GLN A 84 3.20 -11.64 -4.21
N PRO A 85 4.07 -12.09 -5.17
CA PRO A 85 3.91 -13.39 -5.81
C PRO A 85 4.06 -14.58 -4.85
N ALA A 86 4.76 -14.40 -3.72
CA ALA A 86 5.02 -15.46 -2.75
C ALA A 86 3.97 -15.58 -1.63
N LEU A 87 2.99 -14.66 -1.57
CA LEU A 87 1.91 -14.72 -0.58
C LEU A 87 0.99 -15.95 -0.78
N GLY A 88 0.95 -16.51 -1.98
CA GLY A 88 0.24 -17.76 -2.25
C GLY A 88 -1.28 -17.61 -2.28
N GLN A 89 -1.98 -18.73 -2.02
CA GLN A 89 -3.45 -18.80 -1.99
C GLN A 89 -4.00 -18.39 -0.63
N GLY A 90 -5.21 -17.82 -0.63
CA GLY A 90 -5.90 -17.33 0.56
C GLY A 90 -5.74 -15.82 0.74
N ALA A 91 -6.11 -15.33 1.93
CA ALA A 91 -6.03 -13.93 2.29
C ALA A 91 -4.84 -13.64 3.20
N VAL A 92 -4.09 -12.58 2.88
CA VAL A 92 -2.98 -12.09 3.69
C VAL A 92 -3.10 -10.58 3.84
N PHE A 93 -3.09 -10.12 5.09
CA PHE A 93 -2.89 -8.72 5.39
C PHE A 93 -1.40 -8.42 5.59
N ILE A 94 -0.89 -7.43 4.87
CA ILE A 94 0.41 -6.83 5.10
C ILE A 94 0.20 -5.51 5.82
N SER A 95 0.87 -5.27 6.93
CA SER A 95 0.72 -4.06 7.76
C SER A 95 2.07 -3.42 8.10
N HIS A 96 2.07 -2.26 8.74
CA HIS A 96 3.30 -1.60 9.21
C HIS A 96 4.28 -1.29 8.07
N PHE A 97 3.77 -0.70 7.00
CA PHE A 97 4.59 -0.23 5.88
C PHE A 97 5.64 0.79 6.35
N PRO A 98 6.79 0.93 5.67
CA PRO A 98 7.78 1.94 5.99
C PRO A 98 7.16 3.34 6.09
N ALA A 99 7.67 4.18 7.00
CA ALA A 99 7.18 5.54 7.20
C ALA A 99 7.25 6.41 5.93
N SER A 100 8.22 6.15 5.05
CA SER A 100 8.32 6.80 3.74
C SER A 100 7.17 6.44 2.80
N GLN A 101 6.54 5.29 3.02
CA GLN A 101 5.37 4.77 2.29
C GLN A 101 4.07 4.91 3.10
N ALA A 102 4.04 5.84 4.06
CA ALA A 102 2.88 6.05 4.93
C ALA A 102 1.64 6.55 4.18
N ALA A 103 1.81 7.20 3.03
CA ALA A 103 0.73 7.90 2.33
C ALA A 103 -0.05 8.81 3.31
N MET A 104 -1.36 8.56 3.48
CA MET A 104 -2.24 9.29 4.39
C MET A 104 -2.34 8.66 5.79
N ALA A 105 -1.60 7.58 6.08
CA ALA A 105 -1.58 6.96 7.40
C ALA A 105 -0.75 7.76 8.40
N ARG A 106 -1.17 7.75 9.67
CA ARG A 106 -0.32 8.19 10.78
C ARG A 106 0.85 7.22 10.97
N LEU A 107 1.94 7.71 11.58
CA LEU A 107 3.05 6.86 12.00
C LEU A 107 2.67 6.07 13.25
N ALA A 108 3.24 4.89 13.43
CA ALA A 108 2.97 4.09 14.62
C ALA A 108 3.52 4.80 15.88
N PRO A 109 2.72 4.98 16.95
CA PRO A 109 3.12 5.76 18.13
C PRO A 109 4.39 5.25 18.84
N HIS A 110 4.65 3.94 18.75
CA HIS A 110 5.77 3.28 19.42
C HIS A 110 6.96 2.95 18.51
N ASP A 111 6.79 3.12 17.19
CA ASP A 111 7.85 2.94 16.20
C ASP A 111 7.60 3.86 14.99
N PRO A 112 8.16 5.08 14.99
CA PRO A 112 7.94 6.03 13.91
C PRO A 112 8.63 5.63 12.60
N SER A 113 9.36 4.51 12.55
CA SER A 113 9.91 3.97 11.30
C SER A 113 8.87 3.29 10.40
N VAL A 114 7.67 3.01 10.95
CA VAL A 114 6.56 2.40 10.24
C VAL A 114 5.26 3.21 10.38
N ALA A 115 4.36 3.01 9.44
CA ALA A 115 3.04 3.63 9.39
C ALA A 115 1.93 2.64 9.73
N GLU A 116 0.83 3.15 10.26
CA GLU A 116 -0.39 2.37 10.51
C GLU A 116 -1.22 2.17 9.24
N ARG A 117 -0.54 1.74 8.18
CA ARG A 117 -1.10 1.31 6.90
C ARG A 117 -1.21 -0.21 6.86
N PHE A 118 -2.21 -0.73 6.16
CA PHE A 118 -2.31 -2.11 5.79
C PHE A 118 -2.83 -2.28 4.35
N GLU A 119 -2.53 -3.43 3.77
CA GLU A 119 -3.10 -3.89 2.52
C GLU A 119 -3.61 -5.33 2.70
N LEU A 120 -4.69 -5.66 2.00
CA LEU A 120 -5.22 -7.02 1.92
C LEU A 120 -4.94 -7.59 0.54
N PHE A 121 -4.26 -8.73 0.49
CA PHE A 121 -4.08 -9.53 -0.71
C PHE A 121 -4.95 -10.78 -0.61
N VAL A 122 -5.62 -11.14 -1.70
CA VAL A 122 -6.38 -12.38 -1.83
C VAL A 122 -5.94 -13.08 -3.11
N ASP A 123 -5.40 -14.29 -2.99
CA ASP A 123 -4.86 -15.08 -4.11
C ASP A 123 -3.89 -14.26 -4.99
N GLY A 124 -3.01 -13.47 -4.35
CA GLY A 124 -2.02 -12.61 -5.00
C GLY A 124 -2.55 -11.28 -5.55
N VAL A 125 -3.86 -11.02 -5.47
CA VAL A 125 -4.49 -9.77 -5.90
C VAL A 125 -4.63 -8.81 -4.72
N GLU A 126 -4.05 -7.61 -4.83
CA GLU A 126 -4.30 -6.52 -3.87
C GLU A 126 -5.78 -6.11 -3.94
N LEU A 127 -6.54 -6.43 -2.90
CA LEU A 127 -7.98 -6.20 -2.83
C LEU A 127 -8.33 -4.90 -2.10
N ALA A 128 -7.54 -4.52 -1.10
CA ALA A 128 -7.80 -3.31 -0.32
C ALA A 128 -6.52 -2.67 0.24
N ASN A 129 -6.57 -1.36 0.42
CA ASN A 129 -5.52 -0.56 1.07
C ASN A 129 -6.18 0.37 2.09
N GLY A 130 -5.70 0.32 3.33
CA GLY A 130 -6.28 1.04 4.45
C GLY A 130 -5.27 1.61 5.43
N TYR A 131 -5.74 2.57 6.21
CA TYR A 131 -4.92 3.45 7.04
C TYR A 131 -5.63 3.71 8.37
N HIS A 132 -4.85 3.83 9.45
CA HIS A 132 -5.23 4.73 10.53
C HIS A 132 -4.87 6.14 10.08
N GLU A 133 -5.87 7.00 9.90
CA GLU A 133 -5.75 8.27 9.18
C GLU A 133 -4.84 9.26 9.90
N LEU A 134 -4.05 10.02 9.14
CA LEU A 134 -3.31 11.17 9.62
C LEU A 134 -4.28 12.36 9.79
N THR A 135 -4.45 12.80 11.03
CA THR A 135 -5.31 13.94 11.36
C THR A 135 -4.56 15.29 11.43
N ASP A 136 -3.23 15.27 11.43
CA ASP A 136 -2.40 16.48 11.50
C ASP A 136 -2.24 17.13 10.11
N SER A 137 -2.89 18.29 9.94
CA SER A 137 -2.87 19.04 8.69
C SER A 137 -1.48 19.56 8.30
N ARG A 138 -0.63 19.90 9.28
CA ARG A 138 0.72 20.43 9.02
C ARG A 138 1.62 19.33 8.52
N GLU A 139 1.54 18.16 9.14
CA GLU A 139 2.25 16.96 8.69
C GLU A 139 1.75 16.53 7.30
N GLN A 140 0.44 16.54 7.04
CA GLN A 140 -0.10 16.21 5.72
C GLN A 140 0.39 17.20 4.64
N ARG A 141 0.41 18.50 4.93
CA ARG A 141 0.97 19.53 4.03
C ARG A 141 2.46 19.27 3.76
N ARG A 142 3.24 18.94 4.79
CA ARG A 142 4.67 18.64 4.66
C ARG A 142 4.91 17.45 3.72
N ARG A 143 4.09 16.39 3.84
CA ARG A 143 4.15 15.22 2.96
C ARG A 143 3.81 15.55 1.52
N PHE A 144 2.72 16.29 1.27
CA PHE A 144 2.38 16.70 -0.09
C PHE A 144 3.47 17.55 -0.77
N LEU A 145 4.13 18.45 -0.01
CA LEU A 145 5.26 19.22 -0.52
C LEU A 145 6.46 18.31 -0.87
N ALA A 146 6.78 17.34 -0.02
CA ALA A 146 7.86 16.38 -0.27
C ALA A 146 7.57 15.48 -1.49
N ASP A 147 6.32 15.05 -1.66
CA ASP A 147 5.87 14.30 -2.83
C ASP A 147 5.99 15.15 -4.10
N GLY A 148 5.59 16.43 -4.04
CA GLY A 148 5.76 17.39 -5.13
C GLY A 148 7.21 17.54 -5.58
N GLU A 149 8.14 17.72 -4.63
CA GLU A 149 9.58 17.79 -4.94
C GLU A 149 10.12 16.49 -5.54
N THR A 150 9.63 15.34 -5.07
CA THR A 150 10.03 14.04 -5.63
C THR A 150 9.52 13.86 -7.06
N ARG A 151 8.26 14.22 -7.33
CA ARG A 151 7.68 14.22 -8.69
C ARG A 151 8.46 15.13 -9.63
N LYS A 152 8.82 16.33 -9.18
CA LYS A 152 9.63 17.29 -9.93
C LYS A 152 11.01 16.73 -10.30
N ARG A 153 11.69 16.08 -9.34
CA ARG A 153 12.97 15.39 -9.61
C ARG A 153 12.83 14.26 -10.63
N MET A 154 11.69 13.57 -10.64
CA MET A 154 11.36 12.51 -11.60
C MET A 154 10.86 13.04 -12.96
N GLY A 155 10.72 14.36 -13.13
CA GLY A 155 10.17 14.95 -14.37
C GLY A 155 8.68 14.67 -14.58
N LEU A 156 7.95 14.30 -13.52
CA LEU A 156 6.51 14.06 -13.54
C LEU A 156 5.74 15.37 -13.38
N THR A 157 4.51 15.42 -13.90
CA THR A 157 3.63 16.58 -13.76
C THR A 157 3.39 16.91 -12.29
N GLU A 158 3.56 18.18 -11.92
CA GLU A 158 3.26 18.66 -10.58
C GLU A 158 1.77 18.50 -10.25
N THR A 159 1.48 18.04 -9.04
CA THR A 159 0.11 17.94 -8.54
C THR A 159 -0.11 19.08 -7.56
N PRO A 160 -1.12 19.95 -7.79
CA PRO A 160 -1.40 21.04 -6.87
C PRO A 160 -1.79 20.48 -5.50
N LEU A 161 -1.43 21.21 -4.43
CA LEU A 161 -1.88 20.87 -3.09
C LEU A 161 -3.40 20.93 -3.02
N ASP A 162 -4.02 19.93 -2.39
CA ASP A 162 -5.44 19.97 -2.07
C ASP A 162 -5.66 20.83 -0.82
N GLU A 163 -5.76 22.14 -1.03
CA GLU A 163 -6.02 23.10 0.05
C GLU A 163 -7.36 22.85 0.75
N ARG A 164 -8.35 22.23 0.07
CA ARG A 164 -9.64 21.92 0.70
C ARG A 164 -9.49 20.80 1.72
N LEU A 165 -8.74 19.75 1.37
CA LEU A 165 -8.41 18.67 2.30
C LEU A 165 -7.62 19.21 3.50
N LEU A 166 -6.60 20.04 3.26
CA LEU A 166 -5.78 20.61 4.34
C LEU A 166 -6.60 21.48 5.29
N MET A 167 -7.48 22.34 4.75
CA MET A 167 -8.41 23.13 5.56
C MET A 167 -9.38 22.24 6.35
N ALA A 168 -9.88 21.15 5.75
CA ALA A 168 -10.76 20.21 6.45
C ALA A 168 -10.06 19.53 7.64
N LEU A 169 -8.79 19.12 7.47
CA LEU A 169 -7.97 18.58 8.54
C LEU A 169 -7.74 19.62 9.66
N GLU A 170 -7.51 20.89 9.31
CA GLU A 170 -7.39 21.99 10.29
C GLU A 170 -8.66 22.22 11.11
N HIS A 171 -9.84 22.00 10.53
CA HIS A 171 -11.11 22.09 11.26
C HIS A 171 -11.32 20.91 12.22
N GLY A 172 -10.58 19.82 12.02
CA GLY A 172 -10.58 18.64 12.89
C GLY A 172 -11.19 17.41 12.20
N LEU A 173 -10.36 16.40 12.00
CA LEU A 173 -10.78 15.04 11.68
C LEU A 173 -10.72 14.22 12.98
N PRO A 174 -11.83 13.62 13.45
CA PRO A 174 -11.77 12.71 14.59
C PRO A 174 -10.86 11.52 14.28
N ASP A 175 -10.22 10.98 15.31
CA ASP A 175 -9.41 9.75 15.20
C ASP A 175 -10.25 8.64 14.53
N CYS A 176 -9.74 8.13 13.40
CA CYS A 176 -10.47 7.20 12.57
C CYS A 176 -9.53 6.39 11.68
N ALA A 177 -10.07 5.29 11.16
CA ALA A 177 -9.42 4.48 10.15
C ALA A 177 -10.25 4.45 8.86
N GLY A 178 -9.59 4.38 7.71
CA GLY A 178 -10.20 4.30 6.38
C GLY A 178 -9.61 3.17 5.56
N VAL A 179 -10.40 2.68 4.60
CA VAL A 179 -9.99 1.63 3.67
C VAL A 179 -10.66 1.88 2.32
N ALA A 180 -9.91 1.69 1.24
CA ALA A 180 -10.41 1.59 -0.12
C ALA A 180 -10.35 0.12 -0.56
N LEU A 181 -11.45 -0.39 -1.12
CA LEU A 181 -11.56 -1.76 -1.64
C LEU A 181 -11.81 -1.72 -3.15
N GLY A 182 -11.05 -2.51 -3.90
CA GLY A 182 -11.20 -2.63 -5.36
C GLY A 182 -12.40 -3.50 -5.73
N VAL A 183 -13.53 -2.89 -6.08
CA VAL A 183 -14.77 -3.63 -6.42
C VAL A 183 -14.59 -4.49 -7.66
N ASP A 184 -13.93 -4.01 -8.70
CA ASP A 184 -13.69 -4.81 -9.92
C ASP A 184 -12.82 -6.03 -9.63
N ARG A 185 -11.78 -5.87 -8.80
CA ARG A 185 -10.93 -6.98 -8.34
C ARG A 185 -11.72 -7.98 -7.48
N LEU A 186 -12.64 -7.49 -6.64
CA LEU A 186 -13.54 -8.34 -5.87
C LEU A 186 -14.46 -9.17 -6.79
N LEU A 187 -15.05 -8.53 -7.80
CA LEU A 187 -15.89 -9.21 -8.79
C LEU A 187 -15.09 -10.23 -9.62
N MET A 188 -13.85 -9.91 -9.97
CA MET A 188 -12.94 -10.81 -10.66
C MET A 188 -12.68 -12.07 -9.82
N LEU A 189 -12.38 -11.91 -8.53
CA LEU A 189 -12.20 -13.03 -7.59
C LEU A 189 -13.49 -13.83 -7.39
N LEU A 190 -14.65 -13.17 -7.26
CA LEU A 190 -15.96 -13.82 -7.09
C LEU A 190 -16.38 -14.66 -8.30
N SER A 191 -16.07 -14.18 -9.49
CA SER A 191 -16.44 -14.84 -10.76
C SER A 191 -15.38 -15.84 -11.24
N GLY A 192 -14.18 -15.83 -10.66
CA GLY A 192 -13.02 -16.58 -11.17
C GLY A 192 -12.53 -16.07 -12.53
N ALA A 193 -12.79 -14.80 -12.85
CA ALA A 193 -12.32 -14.18 -14.08
C ALA A 193 -10.80 -14.04 -14.09
N ALA A 194 -10.20 -14.18 -15.28
CA ALA A 194 -8.73 -14.13 -15.44
C ALA A 194 -8.17 -12.70 -15.47
N ASP A 195 -9.01 -11.72 -15.80
CA ASP A 195 -8.63 -10.31 -15.93
C ASP A 195 -9.80 -9.37 -15.62
N LEU A 196 -9.50 -8.07 -15.48
CA LEU A 196 -10.48 -7.04 -15.17
C LEU A 196 -11.43 -6.74 -16.34
N ASP A 197 -11.01 -6.97 -17.59
CA ASP A 197 -11.84 -6.71 -18.76
C ASP A 197 -13.07 -7.61 -18.79
N ALA A 198 -12.95 -8.83 -18.26
CA ALA A 198 -14.05 -9.79 -18.14
C ALA A 198 -15.15 -9.37 -17.14
N VAL A 199 -14.87 -8.43 -16.23
CA VAL A 199 -15.85 -7.93 -15.24
C VAL A 199 -16.31 -6.50 -15.51
N MET A 200 -15.75 -5.85 -16.53
CA MET A 200 -16.19 -4.53 -17.00
C MET A 200 -17.18 -4.65 -18.16
N ALA A 201 -18.24 -3.83 -18.14
CA ALA A 201 -19.22 -3.81 -19.24
C ALA A 201 -18.60 -3.36 -20.57
N PHE A 202 -17.70 -2.37 -20.53
CA PHE A 202 -17.01 -1.80 -21.69
C PHE A 202 -15.53 -1.53 -21.34
N PRO A 203 -14.65 -2.54 -21.43
CA PRO A 203 -13.22 -2.35 -21.17
C PRO A 203 -12.57 -1.43 -22.21
N PHE A 204 -11.48 -0.75 -21.82
CA PHE A 204 -10.72 0.14 -22.72
C PHE A 204 -10.21 -0.56 -23.98
N SER A 205 -9.96 -1.88 -23.93
CA SER A 205 -9.59 -2.68 -25.11
C SER A 205 -10.66 -2.73 -26.19
N ARG A 206 -11.91 -2.36 -25.86
CA ARG A 206 -13.07 -2.35 -26.76
C ARG A 206 -13.56 -0.95 -27.13
N VAL A 207 -12.89 0.11 -26.67
CA VAL A 207 -13.24 1.52 -26.94
C VAL A 207 -12.21 2.18 -27.85
#